data_AF-W2PB23-F1
#
_entry.id   AF-W2PB23-F1
#
_cell.length_a   1.000
_cell.length_b   1.000
_cell.length_c   1.000
_cell.angle_alpha   90.00
_cell.angle_beta   90.00
_cell.angle_gamma   90.00
#
_symmetry.space_group_name_H-M   'P 1'
#
loop_
_entity.id
_entity.type
_entity.pdbx_description
1 polymer ?
#
loop_
_entity_poly.entity_id
_entity_poly.type
_entity_poly.pdbx_seq_one_letter_code
_entity_poly.pdbx_strand_id
1 'polypeptide(L)' 'MTDAHWDVRYRWERKLVSESKNTCEWNIRSGGRTSVPGKYRFVHRGYSKNLLGNLKPYESTSNTFGVAG' A
#
# COMPACT_ATOMS: atom_id res chain seq x y z
N MET A 1 -10.07 -3.96 3.30
CA MET A 1 -8.79 -4.60 3.64
C MET A 1 -7.80 -3.50 4.05
N THR A 2 -6.96 -3.78 5.05
CA THR A 2 -5.96 -2.86 5.64
C THR A 2 -4.64 -3.59 5.85
N ASP A 3 -3.58 -2.88 6.21
CA ASP A 3 -2.27 -3.43 6.59
C ASP A 3 -2.29 -4.36 7.82
N ALA A 4 -3.39 -4.36 8.58
CA ALA A 4 -3.64 -5.33 9.66
C ALA A 4 -4.09 -6.72 9.14
N HIS A 5 -4.42 -6.87 7.86
CA HIS A 5 -4.87 -8.14 7.30
C HIS A 5 -3.67 -9.02 6.93
N TRP A 6 -3.74 -10.32 7.26
CA TRP A 6 -2.66 -11.30 6.99
C TRP A 6 -2.24 -11.38 5.52
N ASP A 7 -3.17 -11.15 4.60
CA ASP A 7 -2.91 -11.22 3.16
C ASP A 7 -2.20 -9.97 2.62
N VAL A 8 -2.13 -8.88 3.40
CA VAL A 8 -1.46 -7.63 3.01
C VAL A 8 -0.07 -7.59 3.62
N ARG A 9 0.91 -7.19 2.84
CA ARG A 9 2.25 -6.89 3.31
C ARG A 9 2.62 -5.47 2.92
N TYR A 10 3.21 -4.77 3.87
CA TYR A 10 3.78 -3.45 3.66
C TYR A 10 5.28 -3.50 3.94
N ARG A 11 6.08 -2.96 3.02
CA ARG A 11 7.53 -2.88 3.16
C ARG A 11 8.00 -1.48 2.83
N TRP A 12 8.65 -0.85 3.80
CA TRP A 12 9.37 0.40 3.63
C TRP A 12 10.84 0.12 3.38
N GLU A 13 11.45 0.84 2.45
CA GLU A 13 12.89 0.83 2.26
C GLU A 13 13.43 2.24 1.99
N ARG A 14 14.57 2.57 2.59
CA ARG A 14 15.30 3.80 2.26
C ARG A 14 15.78 3.73 0.81
N LYS A 15 15.63 4.84 0.09
CA LYS A 15 16.22 5.07 -1.23
C LYS A 15 17.11 6.30 -1.16
N LEU A 16 18.32 6.19 -1.70
CA LEU A 16 19.29 7.29 -1.71
C LEU A 16 19.45 7.89 -0.30
N VAL A 17 19.68 9.20 -0.23
CA VAL A 17 19.99 9.91 1.03
C VAL A 17 18.72 10.21 1.84
N SER A 18 17.66 10.69 1.20
CA SER A 18 16.46 11.21 1.89
C SER A 18 15.14 10.62 1.37
N GLU A 19 15.17 9.82 0.30
CA GLU A 19 13.97 9.23 -0.29
C GLU A 19 13.63 7.88 0.35
N SER A 20 12.46 7.37 0.00
CA SER A 20 12.03 6.03 0.38
C SER A 20 11.11 5.44 -0.67
N LYS A 21 11.11 4.12 -0.77
CA LYS A 21 10.13 3.37 -1.54
C LYS A 21 9.21 2.61 -0.59
N ASN A 22 7.92 2.73 -0.85
CA ASN A 22 6.86 2.01 -0.17
C ASN A 22 6.36 0.92 -1.11
N THR A 23 6.40 -0.34 -0.67
CA THR A 23 5.90 -1.48 -1.43
C THR A 23 4.72 -2.08 -0.68
N CYS A 24 3.56 -2.10 -1.35
CA CYS A 24 2.35 -2.76 -0.86
C CYS A 24 2.12 -4.02 -1.69
N GLU A 25 1.93 -5.14 -1.03
CA GLU A 25 1.66 -6.43 -1.66
C GLU A 25 0.36 -7.00 -1.10
N TRP A 26 -0.42 -7.64 -1.96
CA TRP A 26 -1.61 -8.36 -1.57
C TRP A 26 -1.54 -9.79 -2.13
N ASN A 27 -1.55 -10.75 -1.22
CA ASN A 27 -1.61 -12.17 -1.55
C ASN A 27 -3.06 -12.56 -1.86
N ILE A 28 -3.40 -12.58 -3.14
CA ILE A 28 -4.72 -13.01 -3.62
C ILE A 28 -4.78 -14.54 -3.54
N ARG A 29 -5.78 -15.08 -2.82
CA ARG A 29 -5.98 -16.53 -2.64
C ARG A 29 -7.36 -16.93 -3.15
N SER A 30 -7.42 -17.93 -4.01
CA SER A 30 -8.71 -18.47 -4.47
C SER A 30 -9.54 -18.96 -3.27
N GLY A 31 -10.85 -18.66 -3.29
CA GLY A 31 -11.77 -18.96 -2.18
C GLY A 31 -11.58 -18.11 -0.91
N GLY A 32 -10.63 -17.16 -0.90
CA GLY A 32 -10.40 -16.28 0.23
C GLY A 32 -11.50 -15.23 0.38
N ARG A 33 -11.98 -15.01 1.62
CA ARG A 33 -13.01 -13.97 1.94
C ARG A 33 -12.61 -12.56 1.52
N THR A 34 -11.31 -12.34 1.36
CA THR A 34 -10.72 -11.05 1.02
C THR A 34 -10.40 -10.91 -0.47
N SER A 35 -10.41 -12.02 -1.22
CA SER A 35 -9.98 -12.17 -2.62
C SER A 35 -11.17 -12.50 -3.54
N VAL A 36 -12.26 -11.78 -3.36
CA VAL A 36 -13.48 -11.95 -4.15
C VAL A 36 -13.28 -11.35 -5.55
N PRO A 37 -13.88 -11.91 -6.62
CA PRO A 37 -13.81 -11.31 -7.94
C PRO A 37 -14.34 -9.86 -7.94
N GLY A 38 -13.61 -8.95 -8.58
CA GLY A 38 -13.98 -7.53 -8.56
C GLY A 38 -12.88 -6.59 -9.03
N LYS A 39 -13.12 -5.29 -8.90
CA LYS A 39 -12.18 -4.23 -9.28
C LYS A 39 -11.62 -3.56 -8.03
N TYR A 40 -10.29 -3.56 -7.91
CA TYR A 40 -9.55 -3.14 -6.73
C TYR A 40 -8.51 -2.07 -7.06
N ARG A 41 -7.93 -1.47 -6.03
CA ARG A 41 -6.76 -0.57 -6.09
C ARG A 41 -6.03 -0.59 -4.75
N PHE A 42 -4.76 -0.21 -4.75
CA PHE A 42 -4.04 0.11 -3.52
C PHE A 42 -4.22 1.59 -3.17
N VAL A 43 -4.37 1.86 -1.88
CA VAL A 43 -4.28 3.20 -1.30
C VAL A 43 -3.23 3.16 -0.21
N HIS A 44 -2.19 3.97 -0.37
CA HIS A 44 -1.11 4.13 0.61
C HIS A 44 -1.25 5.47 1.32
N ARG A 45 -1.12 5.47 2.64
CA ARG A 45 -1.17 6.67 3.49
C ARG A 45 0.12 6.75 4.30
N GLY A 46 0.72 7.93 4.33
CA GLY A 46 1.97 8.13 5.05
C GLY A 46 2.19 9.58 5.45
N TYR A 47 3.35 9.83 6.04
CA TYR A 47 3.83 11.16 6.40
C TYR A 47 5.19 11.41 5.79
N SER A 48 5.45 12.64 5.34
CA SER A 48 6.78 13.12 5.01
C SER A 48 7.21 14.17 6.03
N LYS A 49 8.52 14.23 6.30
CA LYS A 49 9.13 15.20 7.21
C LYS A 49 9.97 16.18 6.40
N ASN A 50 9.73 17.48 6.55
CA ASN A 50 10.57 18.49 5.90
C ASN A 50 11.85 18.77 6.72
N LEU A 51 12.78 19.57 6.18
CA LEU A 51 14.05 19.89 6.84
C LEU A 51 13.89 20.65 8.17
N LEU A 52 12.79 21.38 8.35
CA LEU A 52 12.43 22.07 9.59
C LEU A 52 11.81 21.12 10.64
N GLY A 53 11.59 19.86 10.27
CA GLY A 53 11.05 18.82 11.13
C GLY A 53 9.52 18.67 11.11
N ASN A 54 8.80 19.46 10.32
CA ASN A 54 7.35 19.38 10.23
C ASN A 54 6.90 18.13 9.49
N LEU A 55 5.89 17.44 10.05
CA LEU A 55 5.24 16.29 9.43
C LEU A 55 4.05 16.72 8.57
N LYS A 56 4.00 16.21 7.34
CA LYS A 56 2.88 16.41 6.41
C LYS A 56 2.30 15.07 5.98
N PRO A 57 0.98 14.82 6.18
CA PRO A 57 0.34 13.61 5.67
C PRO A 57 0.26 13.64 4.14
N TYR A 58 0.31 12.47 3.52
CA TYR A 58 0.06 12.27 2.10
C TYR A 58 -0.71 10.97 1.84
N GLU A 59 -1.44 10.94 0.73
CA GLU A 59 -2.10 9.76 0.20
C GLU A 59 -1.65 9.52 -1.25
N SER A 60 -1.42 8.26 -1.61
CA SER A 60 -1.14 7.83 -2.97
C SER A 60 -2.08 6.69 -3.34
N THR A 61 -2.63 6.75 -4.56
CA THR A 61 -3.61 5.78 -5.05
C THR A 61 -3.12 5.17 -6.36
N SER A 62 -3.11 3.84 -6.44
CA SER A 62 -2.76 3.14 -7.68
C SER A 62 -3.89 3.26 -8.72
N ASN A 63 -3.55 2.95 -9.98
CA ASN A 63 -4.56 2.57 -10.95
C ASN A 63 -5.38 1.36 -10.45
N THR A 64 -6.57 1.21 -11.00
CA THR A 64 -7.43 0.07 -10.68
C THR A 64 -7.00 -1.19 -11.42
N PHE A 65 -7.15 -2.36 -10.79
CA PHE A 65 -6.90 -3.67 -11.39
C PHE A 65 -8.06 -4.64 -11.08
N GLY A 66 -8.24 -5.66 -11.92
CA GLY A 66 -9.25 -6.70 -11.73
C GLY A 66 -8.70 -7.90 -10.97
N VAL A 67 -9.54 -8.52 -10.15
CA VAL A 67 -9.33 -9.85 -9.56
C VAL A 67 -10.36 -10.79 -10.16
N ALA A 68 -9.89 -11.88 -10.75
CA ALA A 68 -10.73 -12.94 -11.30
C ALA A 68 -10.98 -14.05 -10.26
N GLY A 69 -12.01 -14.86 -10.48
CA GLY A 69 -12.39 -16.00 -9.62
C GLY A 69 -11.66 -17.28 -9.96
#